data_AF-A0A068VHY1-F1
#
_entry.id   AF-A0A068VHY1-F1
#
_cell.length_a   1.000
_cell.length_b   1.000
_cell.length_c   1.000
_cell.angle_alpha   90.00
_cell.angle_beta   90.00
_cell.angle_gamma   90.00
#
_symmetry.space_group_name_H-M   'P 1'
#
loop_
_entity.id
_entity.type
_entity.pdbx_description
1 polymer ?
#
loop_
_entity_poly.entity_id
_entity_poly.type
_entity_poly.pdbx_seq_one_letter_code
_entity_poly.pdbx_strand_id
1 'polypeptide(L)'
;MIYMGDEYGHTKGGNNNTYCHDNYINYFRWDKKEESSSDFFRFCCLVTKFRHECESLGLNNFPTAERLQWHGHAPGLPDWSETSRFVAFTLVCAPMAI
;
A
#
# COMPACT_ATOMS: atom_id res chain seq x y z
N MET A 1 -0.33 -6.23 5.53
CA MET A 1 -1.60 -6.77 6.05
C MET A 1 -2.72 -5.92 5.49
N ILE A 2 -3.81 -6.52 5.02
CA ILE A 2 -4.97 -5.82 4.47
C ILE A 2 -6.16 -6.22 5.33
N TYR A 3 -7.03 -5.27 5.69
CA TYR A 3 -8.25 -5.58 6.43
C TYR A 3 -9.35 -6.02 5.46
N MET A 4 -10.18 -6.97 5.87
CA MET A 4 -11.22 -7.54 5.01
C MET A 4 -12.15 -6.45 4.47
N GLY A 5 -12.22 -6.34 3.15
CA GLY A 5 -13.09 -5.41 2.44
C GLY A 5 -12.44 -4.07 2.07
N ASP A 6 -11.22 -3.79 2.56
CA ASP A 6 -10.46 -2.61 2.14
C ASP A 6 -10.21 -2.63 0.63
N GLU A 7 -10.08 -3.80 0.02
CA GLU A 7 -9.77 -3.97 -1.40
C GLU A 7 -10.90 -3.56 -2.36
N TYR A 8 -12.12 -3.35 -1.84
CA TYR A 8 -13.24 -2.81 -2.63
C TYR A 8 -13.87 -1.56 -1.99
N GLY A 9 -13.26 -1.03 -0.92
CA GLY A 9 -13.74 0.16 -0.23
C GLY A 9 -14.93 -0.11 0.70
N HIS A 10 -14.92 -1.23 1.43
CA HIS A 10 -15.94 -1.55 2.42
C HIS A 10 -16.13 -0.41 3.42
N THR A 11 -17.37 -0.06 3.70
CA THR A 11 -17.70 1.00 4.66
C THR A 11 -18.48 0.45 5.84
N LYS A 12 -18.09 0.90 7.03
CA LYS A 12 -18.80 0.66 8.29
C LYS A 12 -19.67 1.86 8.70
N GLY A 13 -19.96 2.75 7.75
CA GLY A 13 -20.79 3.95 7.97
C GLY A 13 -20.21 4.94 8.99
N GLY A 14 -18.89 4.97 9.14
CA GLY A 14 -18.20 5.80 10.13
C GLY A 14 -18.06 5.16 11.52
N ASN A 15 -18.59 3.95 11.75
CA ASN A 15 -18.37 3.23 13.01
C ASN A 15 -16.97 2.59 13.03
N ASN A 16 -16.08 3.11 13.87
CA ASN A 16 -14.71 2.61 14.04
C ASN A 16 -14.58 1.49 15.09
N ASN A 17 -15.65 1.10 15.79
CA ASN A 17 -15.63 0.07 16.83
C ASN A 17 -16.83 -0.88 16.70
N THR A 18 -16.71 -1.82 15.77
CA THR A 18 -17.84 -2.65 15.34
C THR A 18 -17.91 -4.02 16.02
N TYR A 19 -17.28 -4.17 17.19
CA TYR A 19 -17.06 -5.45 17.86
C TYR A 19 -18.33 -6.28 18.13
N CYS A 20 -19.48 -5.64 18.38
CA CYS A 20 -20.72 -6.32 18.78
C CYS A 20 -21.74 -6.51 17.64
N HIS A 21 -21.37 -6.22 16.38
CA HIS A 21 -22.30 -6.29 15.26
C HIS A 21 -22.13 -7.59 14.47
N ASP A 22 -23.07 -8.51 14.63
CA ASP A 22 -23.21 -9.69 13.76
C ASP A 22 -24.14 -9.36 12.58
N ASN A 23 -23.67 -8.51 11.67
CA ASN A 23 -24.43 -8.08 10.49
C ASN A 23 -23.51 -7.56 9.37
N TYR A 24 -24.13 -7.04 8.31
CA TYR A 24 -23.49 -6.55 7.09
C TYR A 24 -22.35 -5.54 7.29
N ILE A 25 -22.27 -4.88 8.46
CA ILE A 25 -21.16 -3.97 8.81
C ILE A 25 -19.83 -4.73 8.94
N ASN A 26 -19.87 -5.98 9.44
CA ASN A 26 -18.70 -6.82 9.61
C ASN A 26 -18.60 -7.98 8.61
N TYR A 27 -19.63 -8.19 7.78
CA TYR A 27 -19.58 -9.23 6.77
C TYR A 27 -18.87 -8.77 5.51
N PHE A 28 -18.26 -9.71 4.80
CA PHE A 28 -17.80 -9.47 3.45
C PHE A 28 -19.01 -9.21 2.53
N ARG A 29 -18.96 -8.14 1.75
CA ARG A 29 -20.06 -7.72 0.87
C ARG A 29 -19.75 -8.03 -0.59
N TRP A 30 -19.98 -9.28 -0.99
CA TRP A 30 -19.77 -9.75 -2.36
C TRP A 30 -20.57 -8.93 -3.38
N ASP A 31 -21.83 -8.64 -3.05
CA ASP A 31 -22.72 -7.76 -3.80
C ASP A 31 -22.09 -6.37 -4.03
N LYS A 32 -21.55 -5.77 -2.97
CA LYS A 32 -20.92 -4.44 -3.05
C LYS A 32 -19.58 -4.45 -3.78
N LYS A 33 -18.81 -5.53 -3.65
CA LYS A 33 -17.59 -5.73 -4.43
C LYS A 33 -17.89 -5.80 -5.94
N GLU A 34 -19.01 -6.41 -6.33
CA GLU A 34 -19.44 -6.49 -7.73
C GLU A 34 -20.04 -5.18 -8.26
N GLU A 35 -20.78 -4.44 -7.43
CA GLU A 35 -21.34 -3.12 -7.76
C GLU A 35 -20.26 -2.01 -7.81
N SER A 36 -19.22 -2.12 -6.98
CA SER A 36 -18.15 -1.11 -6.91
C SER A 36 -17.39 -1.05 -8.24
N SER A 37 -16.87 0.13 -8.59
CA SER A 37 -16.01 0.26 -9.77
C SER A 37 -14.88 -0.76 -9.70
N SER A 38 -14.84 -1.67 -10.67
CA SER A 38 -13.87 -2.77 -10.72
C SER A 38 -12.42 -2.28 -10.71
N ASP A 39 -12.18 -0.99 -11.01
CA ASP A 39 -10.85 -0.39 -11.08
C ASP A 39 -10.11 -0.41 -9.74
N PHE A 40 -10.80 -0.19 -8.62
CA PHE A 40 -10.12 -0.15 -7.32
C PHE A 40 -9.70 -1.56 -6.87
N PHE A 41 -10.61 -2.52 -6.96
CA PHE A 41 -10.28 -3.93 -6.69
C PHE A 41 -9.18 -4.43 -7.63
N ARG A 42 -9.26 -4.10 -8.92
CA ARG A 42 -8.22 -4.40 -9.91
C ARG A 42 -6.88 -3.78 -9.52
N PHE A 43 -6.86 -2.52 -9.10
CA PHE A 43 -5.66 -1.85 -8.60
C PHE A 43 -5.06 -2.59 -7.40
N CYS A 44 -5.87 -2.94 -6.39
CA CYS A 44 -5.43 -3.70 -5.21
C CYS A 44 -4.82 -5.05 -5.60
N CYS A 45 -5.44 -5.79 -6.54
CA CYS A 45 -4.87 -7.04 -7.05
C CYS A 45 -3.51 -6.80 -7.74
N LEU A 46 -3.42 -5.80 -8.61
CA LEU A 46 -2.21 -5.53 -9.38
C LEU A 46 -1.06 -5.00 -8.52
N VAL A 47 -1.32 -4.12 -7.55
CA VAL A 47 -0.27 -3.62 -6.64
C VAL A 47 0.22 -4.72 -5.70
N THR A 48 -0.67 -5.62 -5.27
CA THR A 48 -0.28 -6.79 -4.47
C THR A 48 0.61 -7.72 -5.29
N LYS A 49 0.23 -8.02 -6.54
CA LYS A 49 1.05 -8.80 -7.46
C LYS A 49 2.42 -8.14 -7.70
N PHE A 50 2.45 -6.86 -8.03
CA PHE A 50 3.68 -6.09 -8.22
C PHE A 50 4.59 -6.15 -6.99
N ARG A 51 4.03 -5.99 -5.78
CA ARG A 51 4.79 -6.08 -4.53
C ARG A 51 5.44 -7.47 -4.35
N HIS A 52 4.73 -8.54 -4.68
CA HIS A 52 5.26 -9.91 -4.58
C HIS A 52 6.36 -10.20 -5.60
N GLU A 53 6.24 -9.65 -6.81
CA GLU A 53 7.22 -9.85 -7.89
C GLU A 53 8.44 -8.92 -7.75
N CYS A 54 8.33 -7.82 -7.01
CA CYS A 54 9.40 -6.86 -6.79
C CYS A 54 10.26 -7.26 -5.58
N GLU A 55 11.37 -7.96 -5.83
CA GLU A 55 12.33 -8.39 -4.80
C GLU A 55 12.81 -7.23 -3.90
N SER A 56 12.99 -6.04 -4.48
CA SER A 56 13.39 -4.83 -3.75
C SER A 56 12.41 -4.42 -2.66
N LEU A 57 11.13 -4.82 -2.72
CA LEU A 57 10.11 -4.52 -1.72
C LEU A 57 9.90 -5.63 -0.67
N GLY A 58 10.65 -6.72 -0.77
CA GLY A 58 10.63 -7.90 0.10
C GLY A 58 11.98 -8.18 0.77
N LEU A 59 12.70 -7.13 1.21
CA LEU A 59 14.04 -7.27 1.79
C LEU A 59 14.03 -7.96 3.16
N ASN A 60 15.00 -8.84 3.39
CA ASN A 60 15.24 -9.48 4.71
C ASN A 60 16.04 -8.60 5.68
N ASN A 61 16.75 -7.59 5.16
CA ASN A 61 17.57 -6.65 5.92
C ASN A 61 17.17 -5.21 5.57
N PHE A 62 17.47 -4.26 6.46
CA PHE A 62 17.25 -2.84 6.18
C PHE A 62 18.07 -2.37 4.97
N PRO A 63 17.50 -1.54 4.08
CA PRO A 63 18.23 -0.98 2.95
C PRO A 63 19.29 0.03 3.42
N THR A 64 20.45 0.03 2.77
CA THR A 64 21.52 1.03 2.94
C THR A 64 21.36 2.18 1.94
N ALA A 65 22.13 3.26 2.10
CA ALA A 65 22.17 4.39 1.17
C ALA A 65 22.63 4.02 -0.25
N GLU A 66 23.25 2.85 -0.43
CA GLU A 66 23.61 2.30 -1.74
C GLU A 66 22.37 1.80 -2.49
N ARG A 67 21.36 1.30 -1.75
CA ARG A 67 20.15 0.72 -2.32
C ARG A 67 18.97 1.67 -2.37
N LEU A 68 18.87 2.60 -1.42
CA LEU A 68 17.75 3.53 -1.30
C LEU A 68 18.27 4.97 -1.25
N GLN A 69 17.79 5.79 -2.17
CA GLN A 69 18.09 7.23 -2.21
C GLN A 69 16.81 8.03 -2.06
N TRP A 70 16.83 9.04 -1.18
CA TRP A 70 15.70 9.93 -0.93
C TRP A 70 15.74 11.16 -1.85
N HIS A 71 14.57 11.65 -2.24
CA HIS A 71 14.42 12.82 -3.10
C HIS A 71 13.28 13.71 -2.60
N GLY A 72 13.31 14.98 -2.99
CA GLY A 72 12.19 15.91 -2.84
C GLY A 72 11.66 16.32 -4.21
N HIS A 73 11.19 17.56 -4.33
CA HIS A 73 10.82 18.15 -5.62
C HIS A 73 12.00 18.22 -6.60
N ALA A 74 13.23 18.15 -6.09
CA ALA A 74 14.44 17.96 -6.86
C ALA A 74 15.16 16.65 -6.44
N PRO A 75 15.81 15.93 -7.39
CA PRO A 75 16.55 14.72 -7.08
C PRO A 75 17.67 14.96 -6.04
N GLY A 76 17.70 14.14 -4.99
CA GLY A 76 18.78 14.14 -3.98
C GLY A 76 18.62 15.23 -2.92
N LEU A 77 17.55 16.01 -2.97
CA LEU A 77 17.23 17.08 -2.03
C LEU A 77 15.90 16.79 -1.32
N PRO A 78 15.86 15.84 -0.37
CA PRO A 78 14.65 15.55 0.40
C PRO A 78 14.31 16.70 1.37
N ASP A 79 13.02 16.86 1.66
CA ASP A 79 12.52 17.80 2.67
C ASP A 79 11.99 17.02 3.89
N TRP A 80 12.72 17.10 4.99
CA TRP A 80 12.39 16.49 6.27
C TRP A 80 11.85 17.47 7.31
N SER A 81 11.46 18.67 6.88
CA SER A 81 10.79 19.61 7.77
C SER A 81 9.45 19.07 8.27
N GLU A 82 9.02 19.51 9.44
CA GLU A 82 7.70 19.17 10.02
C GLU A 82 6.52 19.57 9.12
N THR A 83 6.74 20.53 8.22
CA THR A 83 5.74 21.01 7.26
C THR A 83 5.77 20.26 5.93
N SER A 84 6.69 19.32 5.74
CA SER A 84 6.82 18.54 4.51
C SER A 84 5.53 17.77 4.18
N ARG A 85 5.21 17.68 2.89
CA ARG A 85 4.03 16.96 2.36
C ARG A 85 4.39 16.03 1.20
N PHE A 86 5.68 15.80 0.97
CA PHE A 86 6.17 15.06 -0.19
C PHE A 86 7.35 14.17 0.20
N VAL A 87 7.27 12.91 -0.21
CA VAL A 87 8.34 11.93 -0.06
C VAL A 87 8.49 11.20 -1.38
N ALA A 88 9.72 11.11 -1.88
CA ALA A 88 10.07 10.29 -3.02
C ALA A 88 11.37 9.54 -2.75
N PHE A 89 11.51 8.36 -3.35
CA PHE A 89 12.73 7.56 -3.27
C PHE A 89 12.94 6.75 -4.55
N THR A 90 14.20 6.42 -4.81
CA THR A 90 14.58 5.35 -5.72
C THR A 90 15.07 4.16 -4.92
N LEU A 91 14.74 2.95 -5.40
CA LEU A 91 15.12 1.70 -4.74
C LEU A 91 15.70 0.76 -5.80
N VAL A 92 17.00 0.51 -5.73
CA VAL A 92 17.67 -0.35 -6.70
C VAL A 92 17.64 -1.82 -6.26
N CYS A 93 17.37 -2.70 -7.23
CA CYS A 93 17.60 -4.13 -7.05
C CYS A 93 19.08 -4.35 -6.73
N ALA A 94 19.38 -5.31 -5.85
CA ALA A 94 20.77 -5.70 -5.67
C ALA A 94 21.31 -6.13 -7.04
N PRO A 95 22.54 -5.75 -7.42
CA PRO A 95 23.16 -6.39 -8.58
C PRO A 95 23.13 -7.90 -8.32
N MET A 96 22.69 -8.69 -9.30
CA MET A 96 22.81 -10.14 -9.22
C MET A 96 24.26 -10.43 -8.84
N ALA A 97 24.47 -11.12 -7.72
CA ALA A 97 25.78 -11.67 -7.41
C ALA A 97 26.15 -12.59 -8.58
N ILE A 98 27.14 -12.16 -9.35
CA ILE A 98 27.74 -12.94 -10.44
C ILE A 98 28.60 -14.04 -9.84
#